data_AF-A0A6P0JX95-F1
#
_entry.id   AF-A0A6P0JX95-F1
#
_cell.length_a   1.000
_cell.length_b   1.000
_cell.length_c   1.000
_cell.angle_alpha   90.00
_cell.angle_beta   90.00
_cell.angle_gamma   90.00
#
_symmetry.space_group_name_H-M   'P 1'
#
loop_
_entity.id
_entity.type
_entity.pdbx_description
1 polymer ?
#
loop_
_entity_poly.entity_id
_entity_poly.type
_entity_poly.pdbx_seq_one_letter_code
_entity_poly.pdbx_strand_id
1 'polypeptide(L)'
;GIFFDYQDGQPPLYRGPHSESEAAIYSHHLNLTDTRSWEQLFAFVQDCGQAFLPAYQPIVEKRRNTNYGERERNFQLYRRGRYVEFNLVYDRGTIFGLQTNGRTESILMSLPPLVRWQYNYHPEPNTPEAELYETFLKPQDWAQGSPVG
;
A
#
# COMPACT_ATOMS: atom_id res chain seq x y z
N GLY A 1 -2.04 4.68 -0.97
CA GLY A 1 -0.75 3.97 -1.10
C GLY A 1 -0.47 3.78 -2.56
N ILE A 2 0.68 4.24 -3.05
CA ILE A 2 1.12 4.02 -4.43
C ILE A 2 1.66 2.59 -4.48
N PHE A 3 0.91 1.68 -5.11
CA PHE A 3 1.39 0.33 -5.38
C PHE A 3 2.14 0.34 -6.71
N PHE A 4 3.39 -0.11 -6.69
CA PHE A 4 4.32 -0.16 -7.83
C PHE A 4 3.93 -1.21 -8.89
N ASP A 5 2.64 -1.47 -9.10
CA ASP A 5 2.15 -2.47 -10.05
C ASP A 5 2.10 -1.91 -11.50
N TYR A 6 2.50 -0.64 -11.71
CA TYR A 6 2.26 0.13 -12.93
C TYR A 6 3.51 0.80 -13.50
N GLN A 7 4.65 0.14 -13.64
CA GLN A 7 5.79 0.78 -14.33
C GLN A 7 6.51 -0.23 -15.23
N ASP A 8 6.21 -0.21 -16.53
CA ASP A 8 7.33 -0.12 -17.47
C ASP A 8 8.10 1.13 -17.02
N GLY A 9 9.40 1.03 -16.77
CA GLY A 9 10.20 2.15 -16.24
C GLY A 9 10.29 3.37 -17.19
N GLN A 10 9.37 3.48 -18.14
CA GLN A 10 9.23 4.51 -19.15
C GLN A 10 8.23 5.57 -18.66
N PRO A 11 8.62 6.85 -18.66
CA PRO A 11 7.70 7.94 -18.37
C PRO A 11 6.49 7.98 -19.32
N PRO A 12 5.31 8.41 -18.85
CA PRO A 12 4.99 8.77 -17.48
C PRO A 12 4.74 7.52 -16.61
N LEU A 13 5.30 7.54 -15.39
CA LEU A 13 5.12 6.50 -14.38
C LEU A 13 3.70 6.51 -13.75
N TYR A 14 3.06 7.66 -13.67
CA TYR A 14 1.67 7.75 -13.23
C TYR A 14 0.71 7.46 -14.39
N ARG A 15 -0.10 6.42 -14.25
CA ARG A 15 -1.13 6.00 -15.23
C ARG A 15 -2.55 5.99 -14.64
N GLY A 16 -2.75 6.74 -13.55
CA GLY A 16 -4.06 6.88 -12.93
C GLY A 16 -4.99 7.80 -13.71
N PRO A 17 -6.30 7.78 -13.40
CA PRO A 17 -7.31 8.56 -14.13
C PRO A 17 -7.24 10.08 -13.89
N HIS A 18 -6.52 10.54 -12.87
CA HIS A 18 -6.42 11.95 -12.50
C HIS A 18 -5.08 12.56 -12.96
N SER A 19 -5.03 13.02 -14.21
CA SER A 19 -3.82 13.59 -14.84
C SER A 19 -3.30 14.89 -14.21
N GLU A 20 -4.14 15.57 -13.42
CA GLU A 20 -3.77 16.83 -12.74
C GLU A 20 -3.41 16.63 -11.26
N SER A 21 -3.39 15.39 -10.77
CA SER A 21 -3.00 15.11 -9.39
C SER A 21 -1.51 15.42 -9.15
N GLU A 22 -1.14 15.72 -7.90
CA GLU A 22 0.27 15.93 -7.52
C GLU A 22 1.17 14.76 -7.93
N ALA A 23 0.66 13.53 -7.83
CA ALA A 23 1.37 12.32 -8.26
C ALA A 23 1.61 12.28 -9.78
N ALA A 24 0.64 12.75 -10.58
CA ALA A 24 0.79 12.86 -12.03
C ALA A 24 1.83 13.92 -12.40
N ILE A 25 1.73 15.10 -11.80
CA ILE A 25 2.69 16.21 -12.00
C ILE A 25 4.11 15.76 -11.62
N TYR A 26 4.29 15.17 -10.44
CA TYR A 26 5.58 14.64 -10.00
C TYR A 26 6.14 13.61 -10.97
N SER A 27 5.31 12.67 -11.44
CA SER A 27 5.72 11.67 -12.42
C SER A 27 6.23 12.28 -13.74
N HIS A 28 5.68 13.42 -14.18
CA HIS A 28 6.13 14.09 -15.40
C HIS A 28 7.48 14.78 -15.22
N HIS A 29 7.84 15.18 -14.00
CA HIS A 29 9.10 15.83 -13.68
C HIS A 29 10.26 14.86 -13.41
N LEU A 30 10.00 13.55 -13.33
CA LEU A 30 11.05 12.55 -13.13
C LEU A 30 11.83 12.28 -14.42
N ASN A 31 13.10 12.68 -14.43
CA ASN A 31 14.05 12.31 -15.48
C ASN A 31 14.67 10.93 -15.20
N LEU A 32 14.09 9.88 -15.75
CA LEU A 32 14.57 8.49 -15.61
C LEU A 32 15.60 8.11 -16.69
N THR A 33 16.51 9.02 -17.03
CA THR A 33 17.49 8.83 -18.11
C THR A 33 18.69 7.98 -17.72
N ASP A 34 18.85 7.69 -16.42
CA ASP A 34 19.98 6.91 -15.92
C ASP A 34 19.78 5.42 -16.18
N THR A 35 20.47 4.91 -17.21
CA THR A 35 20.54 3.48 -17.46
C THR A 35 21.40 2.78 -16.40
N ARG A 36 20.86 1.73 -15.79
CA ARG A 36 21.59 0.87 -14.84
C ARG A 36 21.96 -0.44 -15.53
N SER A 37 23.14 -0.97 -15.21
CA SER A 37 23.55 -2.32 -15.61
C SER A 37 22.67 -3.39 -14.95
N TRP A 38 22.68 -4.60 -15.50
CA TRP A 38 21.97 -5.74 -14.91
C TRP A 38 22.42 -6.02 -13.48
N GLU A 39 23.74 -5.96 -13.24
CA GLU A 39 24.34 -6.19 -11.92
C GLU A 39 23.86 -5.16 -10.90
N GLN A 40 23.76 -3.89 -11.30
CA GLN A 40 23.24 -2.83 -10.44
C GLN A 40 21.74 -3.00 -10.14
N LEU A 41 20.94 -3.44 -11.12
CA LEU A 41 19.53 -3.72 -10.91
C LEU A 41 19.31 -4.93 -10.01
N PHE A 42 20.10 -5.99 -10.20
CA PHE A 42 20.05 -7.18 -9.36
C PHE A 42 20.46 -6.86 -7.92
N ALA A 43 21.56 -6.13 -7.73
CA ALA A 43 21.99 -5.68 -6.40
C ALA A 43 20.91 -4.83 -5.72
N PHE A 44 20.26 -3.92 -6.45
CA PHE A 44 19.16 -3.13 -5.92
C PHE A 44 17.97 -3.98 -5.45
N VAL A 45 17.57 -5.01 -6.20
CA VAL A 45 16.48 -5.92 -5.78
C VAL A 45 16.89 -6.73 -4.54
N GLN A 46 18.14 -7.17 -4.46
CA GLN A 46 18.67 -7.83 -3.26
C GLN A 46 18.61 -6.91 -2.05
N ASP A 47 19.04 -5.65 -2.19
CA ASP A 47 18.99 -4.65 -1.13
C ASP A 47 17.55 -4.38 -0.66
N CYS A 48 16.59 -4.25 -1.58
CA CYS A 48 15.17 -4.11 -1.25
C CYS A 48 14.64 -5.31 -0.45
N GLY A 49 14.97 -6.53 -0.87
CA GLY A 49 14.58 -7.74 -0.15
C GLY A 49 15.21 -7.82 1.25
N GLN A 50 16.49 -7.49 1.36
CA GLN A 50 17.23 -7.52 2.62
C GLN A 50 16.76 -6.43 3.59
N ALA A 51 16.24 -5.30 3.10
CA ALA A 51 15.73 -4.21 3.91
C ALA A 51 14.35 -4.51 4.56
N PHE A 52 13.56 -5.44 4.00
CA PHE A 52 12.19 -5.67 4.45
C PHE A 52 12.09 -6.13 5.91
N LEU A 53 12.82 -7.20 6.28
CA LEU A 53 12.75 -7.75 7.64
C LEU A 53 13.26 -6.76 8.71
N PRO A 54 14.44 -6.13 8.56
CA PRO A 54 14.90 -5.11 9.50
C PRO A 54 13.94 -3.94 9.67
N ALA A 55 13.20 -3.56 8.62
CA ALA A 55 12.21 -2.49 8.70
C ALA A 55 10.90 -2.93 9.37
N TYR A 56 10.39 -4.12 9.05
CA TYR A 56 9.05 -4.54 9.47
C TYR A 56 9.04 -5.29 10.80
N GLN A 57 10.02 -6.16 11.07
CA GLN A 57 10.06 -6.99 12.27
C GLN A 57 10.02 -6.17 13.58
N PRO A 58 10.78 -5.07 13.74
CA PRO A 58 10.74 -4.28 14.98
C PRO A 58 9.36 -3.67 15.25
N ILE A 59 8.60 -3.33 14.20
CA ILE A 59 7.24 -2.81 14.32
C ILE A 59 6.32 -3.89 14.91
N VAL A 60 6.40 -5.11 14.37
CA VAL A 60 5.60 -6.25 14.84
C VAL A 60 5.97 -6.61 16.28
N GLU A 61 7.27 -6.70 16.59
CA GLU A 61 7.75 -7.02 17.94
C GLU A 61 7.31 -5.98 18.97
N LYS A 62 7.34 -4.69 18.61
CA LYS A 62 6.85 -3.61 19.48
C LYS A 62 5.35 -3.68 19.72
N ARG A 63 4.56 -4.11 18.73
CA ARG A 63 3.09 -4.00 18.75
C ARG A 63 2.36 -5.31 19.08
N ARG A 64 2.99 -6.48 18.94
CA ARG A 64 2.35 -7.80 19.14
C ARG A 64 1.64 -8.00 20.47
N ASN A 65 2.12 -7.35 21.54
CA ASN A 65 1.55 -7.46 22.88
C ASN A 65 0.72 -6.23 23.27
N THR A 66 0.41 -5.34 22.32
CA THR A 66 -0.44 -4.17 22.59
C THR A 66 -1.86 -4.64 22.81
N ASN A 67 -2.44 -4.31 23.97
CA ASN A 67 -3.83 -4.61 24.27
C ASN A 67 -4.75 -3.87 23.29
N TYR A 68 -5.82 -4.55 22.87
CA TYR A 68 -6.86 -3.98 22.01
C TYR A 68 -8.22 -4.52 22.45
N GLY A 69 -9.28 -3.73 22.25
CA GLY A 69 -10.65 -4.10 22.52
C GLY A 69 -11.45 -4.38 21.25
N GLU A 70 -12.76 -4.52 21.43
CA GLU A 70 -13.69 -4.74 20.33
C GLU A 70 -13.72 -3.58 19.34
N ARG A 71 -13.56 -2.34 19.83
CA ARG A 71 -13.53 -1.13 19.00
C ARG A 71 -12.39 -1.20 17.98
N GLU A 72 -11.16 -1.40 18.44
CA GLU A 72 -9.98 -1.49 17.59
C GLU A 72 -10.06 -2.71 16.66
N ARG A 73 -10.57 -3.85 17.16
CA ARG A 73 -10.77 -5.05 16.34
C ARG A 73 -11.79 -4.83 15.22
N ASN A 74 -12.92 -4.20 15.52
CA ASN A 74 -13.96 -3.88 14.53
C ASN A 74 -13.45 -2.90 13.49
N PHE A 75 -12.64 -1.92 13.90
CA PHE A 75 -11.99 -1.01 12.97
C PHE A 75 -10.95 -1.73 12.10
N GLN A 76 -10.13 -2.63 12.66
CA GLN A 76 -9.19 -3.45 11.89
C GLN A 76 -9.89 -4.29 10.82
N LEU A 77 -11.00 -4.96 11.17
CA LEU A 77 -11.79 -5.76 10.22
C LEU A 77 -12.40 -4.89 9.11
N TYR A 78 -12.86 -3.70 9.47
CA TYR A 78 -13.36 -2.72 8.51
C TYR A 78 -12.25 -2.23 7.55
N ARG A 79 -11.05 -1.93 8.07
CA ARG A 79 -9.88 -1.56 7.25
C ARG A 79 -9.40 -2.70 6.35
N ARG A 80 -9.49 -3.95 6.81
CA ARG A 80 -9.21 -5.13 5.98
C ARG A 80 -10.20 -5.28 4.82
N GLY A 81 -11.46 -4.83 4.97
CA GLY A 81 -12.41 -4.74 3.85
C GLY A 81 -11.89 -3.85 2.71
N ARG A 82 -11.26 -2.71 3.03
CA ARG A 82 -10.61 -1.85 2.02
C ARG A 82 -9.43 -2.53 1.32
N TYR A 83 -8.68 -3.38 2.04
CA TYR A 83 -7.59 -4.18 1.45
C TYR A 83 -8.13 -5.21 0.45
N VAL A 84 -9.23 -5.88 0.78
CA VAL A 84 -9.92 -6.82 -0.12
C VAL A 84 -10.44 -6.09 -1.37
N GLU A 85 -11.09 -4.94 -1.21
CA GLU A 85 -11.55 -4.12 -2.34
C GLU A 85 -10.41 -3.77 -3.28
N PHE A 86 -9.25 -3.36 -2.74
CA PHE A 86 -8.09 -3.08 -3.57
C PHE A 86 -7.63 -4.30 -4.37
N ASN A 87 -7.43 -5.44 -3.71
CA ASN A 87 -6.92 -6.64 -4.37
C ASN A 87 -7.88 -7.17 -5.44
N LEU A 88 -9.20 -7.10 -5.21
CA LEU A 88 -10.18 -7.65 -6.15
C LEU A 88 -10.52 -6.71 -7.31
N VAL A 89 -10.38 -5.39 -7.12
CA VAL A 89 -10.83 -4.38 -8.11
C VAL A 89 -9.67 -3.71 -8.85
N TYR A 90 -8.52 -3.55 -8.21
CA TYR A 90 -7.42 -2.73 -8.75
C TYR A 90 -6.10 -3.47 -8.92
N ASP A 91 -5.80 -4.48 -8.09
CA ASP A 91 -4.54 -5.22 -8.19
C ASP A 91 -4.48 -6.05 -9.47
N ARG A 92 -3.60 -5.69 -10.41
CA ARG A 92 -3.56 -6.32 -11.73
C ARG A 92 -3.02 -7.73 -11.65
N GLY A 93 -2.12 -8.01 -10.71
CA GLY A 93 -1.63 -9.36 -10.44
C GLY A 93 -2.76 -10.33 -10.07
N THR A 94 -3.64 -9.92 -9.16
CA THR A 94 -4.84 -10.68 -8.79
C THR A 94 -5.80 -10.83 -9.97
N ILE A 95 -6.14 -9.73 -10.65
CA ILE A 95 -7.07 -9.76 -11.80
C ILE A 95 -6.54 -10.67 -12.91
N PHE A 96 -5.28 -10.51 -13.30
CA PHE A 96 -4.62 -11.31 -14.33
C PHE A 96 -4.56 -12.78 -13.94
N GLY A 97 -4.15 -13.10 -12.71
CA GLY A 97 -4.08 -14.47 -12.22
C GLY A 97 -5.42 -15.18 -12.28
N LEU A 98 -6.51 -14.49 -11.92
CA LEU A 98 -7.87 -15.04 -12.00
C LEU A 98 -8.34 -15.20 -13.45
N GLN A 99 -8.09 -14.22 -14.32
CA GLN A 99 -8.49 -14.26 -15.73
C GLN A 99 -7.74 -15.33 -16.54
N THR A 100 -6.54 -15.69 -16.11
CA THR A 100 -5.67 -16.68 -16.79
C THR A 100 -5.82 -18.09 -16.24
N ASN A 101 -6.82 -18.35 -15.38
CA ASN A 101 -7.00 -19.63 -14.69
C ASN A 101 -5.74 -20.09 -13.91
N GLY A 102 -5.01 -19.14 -13.31
CA GLY A 102 -3.94 -19.45 -12.37
C GLY A 102 -4.46 -20.16 -11.11
N ARG A 103 -3.55 -20.65 -10.25
CA ARG A 103 -3.93 -21.35 -9.02
C ARG A 103 -4.62 -20.41 -8.04
N THR A 104 -5.95 -20.45 -7.98
CA THR A 104 -6.79 -19.55 -7.18
C THR A 104 -6.35 -19.45 -5.71
N GLU A 105 -6.05 -20.57 -5.06
CA GLU A 105 -5.57 -20.61 -3.68
C GLU A 105 -4.27 -19.82 -3.46
N SER A 106 -3.37 -19.80 -4.46
CA SER A 106 -2.15 -19.01 -4.40
C SER A 106 -2.43 -17.53 -4.62
N ILE A 107 -3.34 -17.20 -5.55
CA ILE A 107 -3.69 -15.82 -5.91
C ILE A 107 -4.40 -15.14 -4.74
N LEU A 108 -5.37 -15.82 -4.12
CA LEU A 108 -6.18 -15.26 -3.03
C LEU A 108 -5.53 -15.40 -1.65
N MET A 109 -4.29 -15.90 -1.56
CA MET A 109 -3.54 -16.02 -0.30
C MET A 109 -3.29 -14.65 0.36
N SER A 110 -3.31 -13.55 -0.41
CA SER A 110 -3.21 -12.19 0.13
C SER A 110 -4.43 -11.79 0.97
N LEU A 111 -5.59 -12.43 0.77
CA LEU A 111 -6.82 -12.01 1.42
C LEU A 111 -6.81 -12.38 2.92
N PRO A 112 -7.15 -11.43 3.81
CA PRO A 112 -7.22 -11.72 5.24
C PRO A 112 -8.39 -12.67 5.55
N PRO A 113 -8.25 -13.53 6.58
CA PRO A 113 -9.25 -14.57 6.88
C PRO A 113 -10.59 -14.03 7.41
N LEU A 114 -10.62 -12.79 7.89
CA LEU A 114 -11.81 -12.12 8.39
C LEU A 114 -11.79 -10.64 7.99
N VAL A 115 -12.92 -10.17 7.50
CA VAL A 115 -13.18 -8.78 7.10
C VAL A 115 -14.59 -8.37 7.45
N ARG A 116 -14.86 -7.07 7.49
CA ARG A 116 -16.19 -6.52 7.72
C ARG A 116 -16.43 -5.33 6.78
N TRP A 117 -17.65 -5.19 6.31
CA TRP A 117 -18.14 -3.96 5.67
C TRP A 117 -19.16 -3.30 6.57
N GLN A 118 -19.12 -1.96 6.62
CA GLN A 118 -20.10 -1.15 7.33
C GLN A 118 -20.56 -0.04 6.40
N TYR A 119 -21.87 0.10 6.27
CA TYR A 119 -22.48 1.18 5.51
C TYR A 119 -22.20 2.52 6.19
N ASN A 120 -21.78 3.51 5.39
CA ASN A 120 -21.61 4.90 5.80
C ASN A 120 -20.80 5.12 7.10
N TYR A 121 -19.75 4.32 7.30
CA TYR A 121 -18.89 4.46 8.47
C TYR A 121 -18.13 5.79 8.44
N HIS A 122 -18.23 6.53 9.55
CA HIS A 122 -17.43 7.72 9.80
C HIS A 122 -16.72 7.52 11.15
N PRO A 123 -15.39 7.70 11.23
CA PRO A 123 -14.70 7.65 12.51
C PRO A 123 -15.12 8.84 13.37
N GLU A 124 -15.20 8.61 14.68
CA GLU A 124 -15.47 9.69 15.64
C GLU A 124 -14.29 10.69 15.65
N PRO A 125 -14.55 12.01 15.68
CA PRO A 125 -13.49 13.01 15.74
C PRO A 125 -12.55 12.81 16.93
N ASN A 126 -11.29 13.21 16.79
CA ASN A 126 -10.26 13.10 17.83
C ASN A 126 -10.00 11.65 18.30
N THR A 127 -10.14 10.67 17.39
CA THR A 127 -9.78 9.27 17.64
C THR A 127 -8.63 8.82 16.73
N PRO A 128 -7.87 7.77 17.11
CA PRO A 128 -6.87 7.18 16.20
C PRO A 128 -7.47 6.72 14.87
N GLU A 129 -8.74 6.32 14.88
CA GLU A 129 -9.48 5.98 13.67
C GLU A 129 -9.67 7.18 12.73
N ALA A 130 -9.94 8.37 13.26
CA ALA A 130 -10.03 9.61 12.49
C ALA A 130 -8.65 10.06 11.97
N GLU A 131 -7.62 9.98 12.82
CA GLU A 131 -6.24 10.34 12.46
C GLU A 131 -5.73 9.53 11.26
N LEU A 132 -6.13 8.25 11.14
CA LEU A 132 -5.84 7.44 9.95
C LEU A 132 -6.26 8.15 8.66
N TYR A 133 -7.47 8.72 8.61
CA TYR A 133 -7.99 9.39 7.41
C TYR A 133 -7.46 10.81 7.24
N GLU A 134 -7.30 11.52 8.35
CA GLU A 134 -6.88 12.92 8.33
C GLU A 134 -5.41 13.05 7.95
N THR A 135 -4.57 12.09 8.36
CA THR A 135 -3.11 12.19 8.24
C THR A 135 -2.53 11.05 7.41
N PHE A 136 -2.73 9.80 7.84
CA PHE A 136 -1.95 8.66 7.33
C PHE A 136 -2.37 8.15 5.95
N LEU A 137 -3.61 8.39 5.53
CA LEU A 137 -4.11 8.01 4.20
C LEU A 137 -3.89 9.12 3.14
N LYS A 138 -3.29 10.24 3.52
CA LYS A 138 -2.87 11.30 2.61
C LYS A 138 -1.36 11.18 2.32
N PRO A 139 -0.86 11.70 1.18
CA PRO A 139 0.57 11.78 0.93
C PRO A 139 1.29 12.57 2.03
N GLN A 140 2.42 12.03 2.52
CA GLN A 140 3.22 12.61 3.59
C GLN A 140 4.70 12.27 3.35
N ASP A 141 5.61 13.17 3.72
CA ASP A 141 7.06 12.90 3.73
C ASP A 141 7.48 12.33 5.10
N TRP A 142 7.37 11.01 5.22
CA TRP A 142 7.71 10.30 6.46
C TRP A 142 9.22 10.25 6.75
N ALA A 143 10.08 10.48 5.75
CA ALA A 143 11.53 10.39 5.92
C ALA A 143 12.10 11.66 6.56
N GLN A 144 11.46 12.82 6.34
CA GLN A 144 11.86 14.10 6.93
C GLN A 144 11.27 14.35 8.34
N GLY A 145 10.48 13.42 8.87
CA GLY A 145 10.24 13.31 10.31
C GLY A 145 9.02 14.02 10.89
N SER A 146 8.04 14.48 10.09
CA SER A 146 6.70 14.86 10.60
C SER A 146 5.66 14.90 9.48
N PRO A 147 4.39 14.54 9.76
CA PRO A 147 3.30 14.79 8.82
C PRO A 147 3.16 16.29 8.56
N VAL A 148 3.00 16.68 7.29
CA VAL A 148 2.55 18.02 6.92
C VAL A 148 1.10 18.12 7.36
N GLY A 149 0.85 18.96 8.37
CA GLY A 149 -0.47 19.26 8.91
C GLY A 149 -1.37 19.98 7.91
#